data_AF-A0A450XR62-F1
#
_entry.id   AF-A0A450XR62-F1
#
_cell.length_a   1.000
_cell.length_b   1.000
_cell.length_c   1.000
_cell.angle_alpha   90.00
_cell.angle_beta   90.00
_cell.angle_gamma   90.00
#
_symmetry.space_group_name_H-M   'P 1'
#
loop_
_entity.id
_entity.type
_entity.pdbx_description
1 polymer ?
#
loop_
_entity_poly.entity_id
_entity_poly.type
_entity_poly.pdbx_seq_one_letter_code
_entity_poly.pdbx_strand_id
1 'polypeptide(L)'
;MVPSAQQSNWGLFNVVTVPAGLAVVLSVMMLDLVIYLQHVLVHAVPVLWRLHRLHHADPDYDATGMRFHPLEIILSMLIKLMVVGALGAPPLAVLIFEVLPECLHDVQSW
;
A
#
# COMPACT_ATOMS: atom_id res chain seq x y z
N MET A 1 -18.28 19.96 -9.67
CA MET A 1 -17.63 18.83 -10.38
C MET A 1 -16.18 18.78 -9.92
N VAL A 2 -15.80 17.75 -9.16
CA VAL A 2 -14.39 17.51 -8.83
C VAL A 2 -13.76 16.94 -10.11
N PRO A 3 -12.69 17.55 -10.67
CA PRO A 3 -11.99 16.96 -11.81
C PRO A 3 -11.56 15.55 -11.45
N SER A 4 -11.80 14.58 -12.33
CA SER A 4 -11.16 13.27 -12.18
C SER A 4 -9.64 13.49 -12.16
N ALA A 5 -8.90 12.77 -11.31
CA ALA A 5 -7.45 12.94 -11.17
C ALA A 5 -6.70 12.89 -12.52
N GLN A 6 -7.25 12.15 -13.50
CA GLN A 6 -6.82 12.05 -14.89
C GLN A 6 -6.81 13.38 -15.68
N GLN A 7 -7.59 14.39 -15.25
CA GLN A 7 -7.69 15.71 -15.88
C GLN A 7 -6.87 16.78 -15.15
N SER A 8 -6.26 16.44 -14.01
CA SER A 8 -5.34 17.32 -13.31
C SER A 8 -3.90 17.07 -13.81
N ASN A 9 -3.11 18.13 -13.98
CA ASN A 9 -1.66 18.02 -14.24
C ASN A 9 -0.88 17.57 -12.99
N TRP A 10 -1.49 16.74 -12.14
CA TRP A 10 -0.95 16.31 -10.86
C TRP A 10 -0.77 14.79 -10.88
N GLY A 11 0.39 14.33 -10.40
CA GLY A 11 0.83 12.94 -10.50
C GLY A 11 1.80 12.72 -11.66
N LEU A 12 2.87 11.97 -11.39
CA LEU A 12 4.00 11.75 -12.31
C LEU A 12 3.56 11.32 -13.72
N PHE A 13 2.65 10.35 -13.83
CA PHE A 13 2.17 9.81 -15.11
C PHE A 13 1.13 10.69 -15.81
N ASN A 14 0.62 11.72 -15.13
CA ASN A 14 -0.23 12.74 -15.74
C ASN A 14 0.59 13.92 -16.30
N VAL A 15 1.82 14.10 -15.83
CA VAL A 15 2.77 15.13 -16.31
C VAL A 15 3.70 14.56 -17.39
N VAL A 16 4.20 13.34 -17.19
CA VAL A 16 5.08 12.65 -18.13
C VAL A 16 4.25 11.75 -19.03
N THR A 17 4.40 11.91 -20.34
CA THR A 17 3.71 11.08 -21.32
C THR A 17 4.36 9.69 -21.35
N VAL A 18 3.73 8.73 -20.68
CA VAL A 18 4.11 7.30 -20.70
C VAL A 18 3.01 6.47 -21.35
N PRO A 19 3.35 5.37 -22.05
CA PRO A 19 2.35 4.43 -22.56
C PRO A 19 1.46 3.91 -21.43
N ALA A 20 0.15 3.86 -21.64
CA ALA A 20 -0.82 3.51 -20.60
C ALA A 20 -0.53 2.16 -19.93
N GLY A 21 -0.15 1.13 -20.71
CA GLY A 21 0.22 -0.18 -20.16
C GLY A 21 1.46 -0.12 -19.28
N LEU A 22 2.45 0.69 -19.63
CA LEU A 22 3.66 0.87 -18.83
C LEU A 22 3.37 1.62 -17.52
N ALA A 23 2.52 2.65 -17.56
CA ALA A 23 2.08 3.35 -16.37
C ALA A 23 1.36 2.41 -15.39
N VAL A 24 0.53 1.49 -15.89
CA VAL A 24 -0.12 0.46 -15.06
C VAL A 24 0.90 -0.44 -14.38
N VAL A 25 1.82 -1.03 -15.14
CA VAL A 25 2.85 -1.94 -14.60
C VAL A 25 3.72 -1.24 -13.56
N LEU A 26 4.21 -0.04 -13.87
CA LEU A 26 5.06 0.73 -12.95
C LEU A 26 4.30 1.13 -11.68
N SER A 27 3.02 1.48 -11.78
CA SER A 27 2.20 1.77 -10.60
C SER A 27 2.05 0.56 -9.68
N VAL A 28 1.77 -0.62 -10.22
CA VAL A 28 1.65 -1.86 -9.43
C VAL A 28 2.97 -2.18 -8.74
N MET A 29 4.09 -2.17 -9.48
CA MET A 29 5.42 -2.44 -8.92
C MET A 29 5.83 -1.43 -7.84
N MET A 30 5.49 -0.16 -8.01
CA MET A 30 5.83 0.87 -7.03
C MET A 30 4.97 0.76 -5.76
N LEU A 31 3.67 0.48 -5.90
CA LEU A 31 2.80 0.23 -4.75
C LEU A 31 3.30 -0.97 -3.94
N ASP A 32 3.68 -2.04 -4.64
CA ASP A 32 4.22 -3.25 -4.05
C ASP A 32 5.52 -2.98 -3.27
N LEU A 33 6.49 -2.33 -3.91
CA LEU A 33 7.74 -1.94 -3.28
C LEU A 33 7.51 -1.06 -2.05
N VAL A 34 6.59 -0.10 -2.10
CA VAL A 34 6.33 0.78 -0.96
C VAL A 34 5.68 0.01 0.19
N ILE A 35 4.77 -0.92 -0.08
CA ILE A 35 4.19 -1.77 0.98
C ILE A 35 5.22 -2.72 1.57
N TYR A 36 6.11 -3.28 0.75
CA TYR A 36 7.25 -4.05 1.23
C TYR A 36 8.14 -3.22 2.16
N LEU A 37 8.50 -1.99 1.75
CA LEU A 37 9.30 -1.10 2.58
C LEU A 37 8.56 -0.68 3.86
N GLN A 38 7.25 -0.46 3.81
CA GLN A 38 6.44 -0.23 5.00
C GLN A 38 6.58 -1.40 5.97
N HIS A 39 6.48 -2.64 5.49
CA HIS A 39 6.64 -3.83 6.32
C HIS A 39 8.05 -3.89 6.97
N VAL A 40 9.11 -3.69 6.20
CA VAL A 40 10.49 -3.64 6.75
C VAL A 40 10.61 -2.54 7.82
N LEU A 41 10.01 -1.36 7.59
CA LEU A 41 10.05 -0.25 8.53
C LEU A 41 9.28 -0.54 9.83
N VAL A 42 8.12 -1.20 9.77
CA VAL A 42 7.37 -1.54 10.99
C VAL A 42 8.10 -2.58 11.85
N HIS A 43 8.95 -3.43 11.25
CA HIS A 43 9.83 -4.33 12.01
C HIS A 43 11.11 -3.64 12.51
N ALA A 44 11.68 -2.70 11.74
CA ALA A 44 12.94 -2.05 12.07
C ALA A 44 12.81 -0.90 13.10
N VAL A 45 11.70 -0.15 13.08
CA VAL A 45 11.51 1.03 13.94
C VAL A 45 10.85 0.62 15.26
N PRO A 46 11.48 0.86 16.44
CA PRO A 46 10.98 0.33 17.71
C PRO A 46 9.56 0.77 18.10
N VAL A 47 9.16 1.98 17.72
CA VAL A 47 7.80 2.49 18.00
C VAL A 47 6.76 1.80 17.12
N LEU A 48 7.05 1.63 15.83
CA LEU A 48 6.15 0.95 14.89
C LEU A 48 6.05 -0.54 15.21
N TRP A 49 7.17 -1.15 15.62
CA TRP A 49 7.21 -2.54 16.04
C TRP A 49 6.28 -2.82 17.23
N ARG A 50 6.20 -1.91 18.22
CA ARG A 50 5.27 -2.08 19.35
C ARG A 50 3.81 -2.16 18.92
N LEU A 51 3.43 -1.43 17.86
CA LEU A 51 2.09 -1.51 17.28
C LEU A 51 1.94 -2.82 16.51
N HIS A 52 2.90 -3.12 15.63
CA HIS A 52 2.86 -4.26 14.73
C HIS A 52 2.99 -5.63 15.43
N ARG A 53 3.59 -5.71 16.63
CA ARG A 53 3.67 -6.99 17.37
C ARG A 53 2.31 -7.60 17.72
N LEU A 54 1.25 -6.80 17.76
CA LEU A 54 -0.12 -7.30 17.95
C LEU A 54 -0.59 -8.12 16.75
N HIS A 55 -0.12 -7.79 15.55
CA HIS A 55 -0.33 -8.60 14.35
C HIS A 55 0.35 -9.97 14.44
N HIS A 56 1.52 -10.01 15.07
CA HIS A 56 2.30 -11.23 15.32
C HIS A 56 1.92 -11.94 16.63
N ALA A 57 0.84 -11.53 17.30
CA ALA A 57 0.41 -12.16 18.54
C ALA A 57 -0.14 -13.57 18.25
N ASP A 58 0.20 -14.52 19.13
CA ASP A 58 -0.26 -15.90 19.01
C ASP A 58 -1.81 -15.96 19.07
N PRO A 59 -2.47 -16.52 18.03
CA PRO A 59 -3.93 -16.65 17.99
C PRO A 59 -4.53 -17.37 19.18
N ASP A 60 -3.80 -18.30 19.79
CA ASP A 60 -4.28 -19.11 20.91
C ASP A 60 -4.34 -18.31 22.22
N TYR A 61 -3.71 -17.12 22.25
CA TYR A 61 -3.62 -16.25 23.42
C TYR A 61 -4.33 -14.89 23.25
N ASP A 62 -4.80 -14.53 22.05
CA ASP A 62 -5.57 -13.31 21.81
C ASP A 62 -7.09 -13.54 21.91
N ALA A 63 -7.66 -13.23 23.07
CA ALA A 63 -9.10 -13.32 23.33
C ALA A 63 -9.94 -12.22 22.61
N THR A 64 -9.31 -11.21 21.99
CA THR A 64 -10.02 -10.12 21.30
C THR A 64 -10.21 -10.36 19.81
N GLY A 65 -9.42 -11.25 19.22
CA GLY A 65 -9.43 -11.53 17.77
C GLY A 65 -8.99 -10.35 16.89
N MET A 66 -8.55 -9.24 17.49
CA MET A 66 -8.07 -8.07 16.77
C MET A 66 -6.60 -8.28 16.43
N ARG A 67 -6.33 -8.73 15.21
CA ARG A 67 -4.97 -9.00 14.71
C ARG A 67 -4.29 -7.80 14.05
N PHE A 68 -4.88 -6.62 14.12
CA PHE A 68 -4.30 -5.40 13.57
C PHE A 68 -4.64 -4.23 14.47
N HIS A 69 -3.66 -3.39 14.77
CA HIS A 69 -3.95 -2.13 15.39
C HIS A 69 -4.63 -1.20 14.37
N PRO A 70 -5.73 -0.49 14.69
CA PRO A 70 -6.39 0.42 13.73
C PRO A 70 -5.44 1.47 13.12
N LEU A 71 -4.42 1.87 13.87
CA LEU A 71 -3.36 2.77 13.37
C LEU A 71 -2.52 2.14 12.24
N GLU A 72 -2.31 0.83 12.22
CA GLU A 72 -1.58 0.16 11.13
C GLU A 72 -2.38 0.22 9.83
N ILE A 73 -3.70 0.00 9.93
CA ILE A 73 -4.61 0.11 8.79
C ILE A 73 -4.62 1.54 8.25
N ILE A 74 -4.78 2.53 9.14
CA ILE A 74 -4.78 3.95 8.76
C ILE A 74 -3.44 4.35 8.12
N LEU A 75 -2.31 3.96 8.72
CA LEU A 75 -0.99 4.25 8.20
C LEU A 75 -0.79 3.64 6.80
N SER A 76 -1.17 2.38 6.62
CA SER A 76 -1.09 1.70 5.32
C SER A 76 -1.96 2.40 4.28
N MET A 77 -3.21 2.73 4.61
CA MET A 77 -4.11 3.46 3.71
C MET A 77 -3.53 4.82 3.30
N LEU A 78 -2.99 5.60 4.26
CA LEU A 78 -2.39 6.89 3.97
C LEU A 78 -1.18 6.77 3.05
N ILE A 79 -0.29 5.81 3.31
CA ILE A 79 0.87 5.54 2.45
C ILE A 79 0.42 5.18 1.04
N LYS A 80 -0.53 4.24 0.88
CA LYS A 80 -1.06 3.86 -0.44
C LYS A 80 -1.65 5.06 -1.18
N LEU A 81 -2.50 5.85 -0.51
CA LEU A 81 -3.13 7.03 -1.11
C LEU A 81 -2.10 8.09 -1.54
N MET A 82 -1.05 8.29 -0.74
CA MET A 82 0.05 9.20 -1.09
C MET A 82 0.79 8.72 -2.34
N VAL A 83 1.09 7.42 -2.45
CA VAL A 83 1.76 6.85 -3.64
C VAL A 83 0.87 6.95 -4.87
N VAL A 84 -0.41 6.58 -4.75
CA VAL A 84 -1.39 6.69 -5.85
C VAL A 84 -1.48 8.15 -6.35
N GLY A 85 -1.58 9.10 -5.42
CA GLY A 85 -1.62 10.53 -5.75
C GLY A 85 -0.32 11.02 -6.39
N ALA A 86 0.83 10.70 -5.80
CA ALA A 86 2.16 11.12 -6.30
C ALA A 86 2.46 10.56 -7.69
N LEU A 87 2.06 9.31 -7.98
CA LEU A 87 2.23 8.72 -9.31
C LEU A 87 1.18 9.23 -10.31
N GLY A 88 0.01 9.67 -9.86
CA GLY A 88 -1.15 9.75 -10.74
C GLY A 88 -1.51 8.36 -11.27
N ALA A 89 -1.48 7.36 -10.39
CA ALA A 89 -1.62 5.96 -10.77
C ALA A 89 -2.96 5.72 -11.51
N PRO A 90 -2.97 5.00 -12.64
CA PRO A 90 -4.21 4.65 -13.33
C PRO A 90 -5.15 3.87 -12.40
N PRO A 91 -6.47 4.11 -12.43
CA PRO A 91 -7.43 3.38 -11.59
C PRO A 91 -7.35 1.85 -11.76
N LEU A 92 -7.05 1.40 -12.99
CA LEU A 92 -6.84 -0.01 -13.29
C LEU A 92 -5.64 -0.61 -12.53
N ALA A 93 -4.56 0.15 -12.35
CA ALA A 93 -3.40 -0.30 -11.59
C ALA A 93 -3.72 -0.47 -10.11
N VAL A 94 -4.49 0.47 -9.54
CA VAL A 94 -4.97 0.38 -8.15
C VAL A 94 -5.90 -0.82 -7.97
N LEU A 95 -6.82 -1.05 -8.92
CA LEU A 95 -7.70 -2.20 -8.89
C LEU A 95 -6.94 -3.53 -8.98
N ILE A 96 -5.96 -3.63 -9.88
CA ILE A 96 -5.08 -4.81 -10.00
C ILE A 96 -4.36 -5.04 -8.68
N PHE A 97 -3.74 -3.99 -8.10
CA PHE A 97 -3.01 -4.11 -6.85
C PHE A 97 -3.89 -4.58 -5.67
N GLU A 98 -5.14 -4.10 -5.57
CA GLU A 98 -6.04 -4.49 -4.47
C GLU A 98 -6.69 -5.87 -4.68
N VAL A 99 -6.96 -6.28 -5.93
CA VAL A 99 -7.70 -7.52 -6.25
C VAL A 99 -6.77 -8.70 -6.52
N LEU A 100 -5.56 -8.42 -6.99
CA LEU A 100 -4.55 -9.42 -7.32
C LEU A 100 -3.44 -9.30 -6.27
N PRO A 101 -3.66 -9.81 -5.04
CA PRO A 101 -2.56 -9.99 -4.09
C PRO A 101 -1.67 -11.11 -4.63
N GLU A 102 -0.79 -10.76 -5.56
CA GLU A 102 0.13 -11.69 -6.21
C GLU A 102 1.33 -11.94 -5.30
N CYS A 103 1.56 -13.21 -4.95
CA CYS A 103 2.85 -13.78 -4.54
C CYS A 103 3.55 -13.26 -3.26
N LEU A 104 3.19 -12.09 -2.71
CA LEU A 104 3.74 -11.52 -1.47
C LEU A 104 2.85 -11.76 -0.24
N HIS A 105 1.86 -12.63 -0.38
CA HIS A 105 1.14 -13.22 0.76
C HIS A 105 2.09 -13.94 1.75
N ASP A 106 3.36 -14.12 1.37
CA ASP A 106 4.41 -14.70 2.20
C ASP A 106 5.26 -13.69 3.00
N VAL A 107 4.98 -12.37 2.91
CA VAL A 107 5.63 -11.35 3.75
C VAL A 107 4.82 -11.05 5.02
N GLN A 108 3.51 -11.33 5.00
CA GLN A 108 2.63 -11.20 6.17
C GLN A 108 2.53 -12.50 7.00
N SER A 109 3.20 -13.57 6.58
CA SER A 109 3.17 -14.91 7.21
C SER A 109 4.34 -15.21 8.16
N TRP A 110 5.22 -14.26 8.46
CA TRP A 110 6.35 -14.41 9.39
C TRP A 110 6.32 -13.44 10.57
#